data_AF-A0A7L4APS2-F1
#
_entry.id   AF-A0A7L4APS2-F1
#
_cell.length_a   1.000
_cell.length_b   1.000
_cell.length_c   1.000
_cell.angle_alpha   90.00
_cell.angle_beta   90.00
_cell.angle_gamma   90.00
#
_symmetry.space_group_name_H-M   'P 1'
#
loop_
_entity.id
_entity.type
_entity.pdbx_description
1 polymer ?
#
loop_
_entity_poly.entity_id
_entity_poly.type
_entity_poly.pdbx_seq_one_letter_code
_entity_poly.pdbx_strand_id
1 'polypeptide(L)'
;EEVTESDDEDNLSSVLHQRAKMPWRACGKYLSAAGILLLPLLILSQLLKHTVMVAIDYCLARWTSDAISAKTELDLKNCSHCEDFNHSPYSKVFSILCCLGIVLCLVTSIAVEWTGLKVTKKLHSALLNKIILAPMRFFETTPLGSILNRFSADCNTIDQHIPATLECLSRSTLLCVSALAVISYVTPMFLIALVPLAIMCYFIQKYFRVASRDLQQLDDSTQLPLLSHFSETVEGLTTIRAF
;
A
#
# COMPACT_ATOMS: atom_id res chain seq x y z
N GLU A 1 6.69 -40.02 17.97
CA GLU A 1 6.04 -39.09 17.02
C GLU A 1 5.46 -37.87 17.71
N GLU A 2 4.71 -37.98 18.81
CA GLU A 2 4.14 -36.80 19.50
C GLU A 2 5.17 -35.76 20.01
N VAL A 3 6.39 -36.18 20.38
CA VAL A 3 7.42 -35.26 20.91
C VAL A 3 8.09 -34.43 19.80
N THR A 4 8.12 -34.93 18.56
CA THR A 4 8.71 -34.21 17.43
C THR A 4 7.75 -33.18 16.85
N GLU A 5 6.43 -33.43 16.86
CA GLU A 5 5.43 -32.44 16.43
C GLU A 5 5.33 -31.26 17.40
N SER A 6 5.42 -31.51 18.73
CA SER A 6 5.37 -30.42 19.72
C SER A 6 6.57 -29.47 19.63
N ASP A 7 7.78 -29.98 19.38
CA ASP A 7 8.98 -29.16 19.26
C ASP A 7 8.98 -28.32 17.95
N ASP A 8 8.34 -28.82 16.89
CA ASP A 8 8.19 -28.09 15.62
C ASP A 8 7.09 -27.01 15.71
N GLU A 9 5.99 -27.24 16.42
CA GLU A 9 4.97 -26.21 16.69
C GLU A 9 5.50 -25.07 17.58
N ASP A 10 6.31 -25.39 18.60
CA ASP A 10 6.93 -24.40 19.48
C ASP A 10 8.05 -23.59 18.78
N ASN A 11 8.80 -24.21 17.86
CA ASN A 11 9.72 -23.49 16.98
C ASN A 11 8.97 -22.63 15.96
N LEU A 12 7.89 -23.14 15.36
CA LEU A 12 7.10 -22.39 14.39
C LEU A 12 6.44 -21.16 15.05
N SER A 13 5.84 -21.32 16.22
CA SER A 13 5.19 -20.24 16.97
C SER A 13 6.20 -19.16 17.41
N SER A 14 7.40 -19.54 17.85
CA SER A 14 8.47 -18.59 18.21
C SER A 14 9.06 -17.85 16.99
N VAL A 15 9.22 -18.53 15.85
CA VAL A 15 9.64 -17.93 14.57
C VAL A 15 8.56 -16.96 14.04
N LEU A 16 7.28 -17.30 14.19
CA LEU A 16 6.17 -16.42 13.84
C LEU A 16 6.11 -15.19 14.76
N HIS A 17 6.36 -15.35 16.06
CA HIS A 17 6.37 -14.24 17.02
C HIS A 17 7.47 -13.21 16.71
N GLN A 18 8.59 -13.64 16.15
CA GLN A 18 9.71 -12.77 15.76
C GLN A 18 9.46 -12.00 14.44
N ARG A 19 8.53 -12.45 13.57
CA ARG A 19 8.12 -11.76 12.33
C ARG A 19 7.22 -10.54 12.57
N ALA A 20 6.72 -10.33 13.79
CA ALA A 20 5.54 -9.51 14.07
C ALA A 20 5.74 -7.97 14.13
N LYS A 21 6.97 -7.48 14.02
CA LYS A 21 7.28 -6.06 13.78
C LYS A 21 8.12 -5.97 12.53
N MET A 22 7.61 -5.37 11.45
CA MET A 22 8.47 -4.99 10.32
C MET A 22 9.59 -4.11 10.88
N PRO A 23 10.84 -4.62 10.95
CA PRO A 23 11.90 -3.81 11.51
C PRO A 23 12.13 -2.68 10.51
N TRP A 24 12.21 -1.44 11.00
CA TRP A 24 12.54 -0.27 10.17
C TRP A 24 13.81 -0.48 9.33
N ARG A 25 14.70 -1.38 9.79
CA ARG A 25 15.88 -1.85 9.06
C ARG A 25 15.55 -2.58 7.75
N ALA A 26 14.50 -3.40 7.71
CA ALA A 26 14.06 -4.09 6.48
C ALA A 26 13.49 -3.10 5.47
N CYS A 27 12.64 -2.16 5.92
CA CYS A 27 12.16 -1.05 5.10
C CYS A 27 13.35 -0.22 4.57
N GLY A 28 14.32 0.10 5.42
CA GLY A 28 15.54 0.81 5.02
C GLY A 28 16.37 0.08 3.97
N LYS A 29 16.48 -1.27 4.05
CA LYS A 29 17.16 -2.05 3.01
C LYS A 29 16.40 -2.09 1.69
N TYR A 30 15.08 -2.17 1.74
CA TYR A 30 14.22 -2.07 0.55
C TYR A 30 14.36 -0.69 -0.12
N LEU A 31 14.26 0.39 0.66
CA LEU A 31 14.48 1.76 0.20
C LEU A 31 15.89 1.99 -0.37
N SER A 32 16.91 1.43 0.28
CA SER A 32 18.30 1.51 -0.19
C SER A 32 18.48 0.76 -1.52
N ALA A 33 17.81 -0.37 -1.72
CA ALA A 33 17.83 -1.12 -2.97
C ALA A 33 17.17 -0.35 -4.13
N ALA A 34 16.13 0.44 -3.86
CA ALA A 34 15.47 1.30 -4.86
C ALA A 34 16.43 2.37 -5.40
N GLY A 35 17.35 2.83 -4.56
CA GLY A 35 18.38 3.81 -4.88
C GLY A 35 18.02 5.20 -4.36
N ILE A 36 19.04 5.89 -3.85
CA ILE A 36 18.87 7.13 -3.07
C ILE A 36 18.32 8.31 -3.88
N LEU A 37 18.46 8.28 -5.21
CA LEU A 37 17.95 9.29 -6.14
C LEU A 37 16.53 8.97 -6.64
N LEU A 38 16.22 7.69 -6.89
CA LEU A 38 14.92 7.27 -7.42
C LEU A 38 13.82 7.36 -6.37
N LEU A 39 14.14 7.08 -5.12
CA LEU A 39 13.18 7.14 -4.03
C LEU A 39 12.59 8.56 -3.81
N PRO A 40 13.39 9.63 -3.62
CA PRO A 40 12.84 10.97 -3.45
C PRO A 40 12.09 11.44 -4.70
N LEU A 41 12.55 11.04 -5.90
CA LEU A 41 11.85 11.34 -7.16
C LEU A 41 10.45 10.70 -7.19
N LEU A 42 10.33 9.46 -6.74
CA LEU A 42 9.05 8.72 -6.68
C LEU A 42 8.11 9.31 -5.61
N ILE A 43 8.65 9.70 -4.45
CA ILE A 43 7.86 10.38 -3.42
C ILE A 43 7.37 11.74 -3.95
N LEU A 44 8.24 12.50 -4.61
CA LEU A 44 7.90 13.79 -5.21
C LEU A 44 6.83 13.65 -6.30
N SER A 45 6.95 12.64 -7.18
CA SER A 45 5.94 12.42 -8.24
C SER A 45 4.59 12.04 -7.66
N GLN A 46 4.55 11.22 -6.60
CA GLN A 46 3.33 10.88 -5.89
C GLN A 46 2.69 12.12 -5.23
N LEU A 47 3.48 12.95 -4.55
CA LEU A 47 3.00 14.20 -3.96
C LEU A 47 2.41 15.11 -5.03
N LEU A 48 3.14 15.33 -6.13
CA LEU A 48 2.70 16.20 -7.22
C LEU A 48 1.39 15.71 -7.86
N LYS A 49 1.28 14.40 -8.13
CA LYS A 49 0.03 13.77 -8.62
C LYS A 49 -1.13 14.03 -7.66
N HIS A 50 -0.93 13.82 -6.37
CA HIS A 50 -1.96 14.05 -5.35
C HIS A 50 -2.36 15.53 -5.25
N THR A 51 -1.40 16.45 -5.30
CA THR A 51 -1.68 17.88 -5.31
C THR A 51 -2.50 18.28 -6.55
N VAL A 52 -2.18 17.75 -7.73
CA VAL A 52 -2.94 18.03 -8.96
C VAL A 52 -4.36 17.47 -8.88
N MET A 53 -4.58 16.28 -8.33
CA MET A 53 -5.93 15.74 -8.12
C MET A 53 -6.77 16.65 -7.20
N VAL A 54 -6.21 17.09 -6.07
CA VAL A 54 -6.90 18.03 -5.16
C VAL A 54 -7.17 19.38 -5.85
N ALA A 55 -6.24 19.85 -6.69
CA ALA A 55 -6.43 21.08 -7.45
C ALA A 55 -7.56 20.97 -8.49
N ILE A 56 -7.73 19.81 -9.13
CA ILE A 56 -8.85 19.53 -10.04
C ILE A 56 -10.18 19.63 -9.28
N ASP A 57 -10.30 18.95 -8.13
CA ASP A 57 -11.51 18.98 -7.30
C ASP A 57 -11.83 20.39 -6.80
N TYR A 58 -10.81 21.13 -6.36
CA TYR A 58 -10.95 22.52 -5.93
C TYR A 58 -11.39 23.44 -7.07
N CYS A 59 -10.78 23.31 -8.25
CA CYS A 59 -11.15 24.09 -9.43
C CYS A 59 -12.60 23.81 -9.85
N LEU A 60 -13.02 22.54 -9.79
CA LEU A 60 -14.39 22.12 -10.08
C LEU A 60 -15.37 22.76 -9.08
N ALA A 61 -15.07 22.71 -7.78
CA ALA A 61 -15.90 23.30 -6.73
C ALA A 61 -16.04 24.82 -6.90
N ARG A 62 -14.96 25.51 -7.28
CA ARG A 62 -15.01 26.96 -7.55
C ARG A 62 -15.85 27.26 -8.79
N TRP A 63 -15.63 26.54 -9.88
CA TRP A 63 -16.39 26.73 -11.11
C TRP A 63 -17.90 26.49 -10.90
N THR A 64 -18.28 25.43 -10.17
CA THR A 64 -19.69 25.16 -9.88
C THR A 64 -20.30 26.23 -8.97
N SER A 65 -19.58 26.70 -7.95
CA SER A 65 -20.05 27.78 -7.08
C SER A 65 -20.29 29.08 -7.85
N ASP A 66 -19.32 29.50 -8.68
CA ASP A 66 -19.43 30.71 -9.49
C ASP A 66 -20.61 30.60 -10.48
N ALA A 67 -20.78 29.45 -11.14
CA ALA A 67 -21.89 29.18 -12.05
C ALA A 67 -23.26 29.20 -11.37
N ILE A 68 -23.37 28.66 -10.15
CA ILE A 68 -24.60 28.69 -9.36
C ILE A 68 -24.93 30.14 -8.97
N SER A 69 -23.95 30.90 -8.47
CA SER A 69 -24.16 32.28 -8.03
C SER A 69 -24.64 33.19 -9.16
N ALA A 70 -24.09 33.02 -10.36
CA ALA A 70 -24.50 33.78 -11.54
C ALA A 70 -25.92 33.43 -11.98
N LYS A 71 -26.30 32.15 -11.91
CA LYS A 71 -27.67 31.72 -12.18
C LYS A 71 -28.66 32.30 -11.17
N THR A 72 -28.31 32.34 -9.89
CA THR A 72 -29.13 32.93 -8.83
C THR A 72 -29.33 34.44 -9.02
N GLU A 73 -28.30 35.18 -9.45
CA GLU A 73 -28.41 36.62 -9.72
C GLU A 73 -29.33 36.92 -10.92
N LEU A 74 -29.28 36.08 -11.96
CA LEU A 74 -30.17 36.19 -13.13
C LEU A 74 -31.65 35.94 -12.77
N ASP A 75 -31.93 34.93 -11.93
CA ASP A 75 -33.28 34.60 -11.47
C ASP A 75 -33.88 35.75 -10.63
N LEU A 76 -33.06 36.46 -9.86
CA LEU A 76 -33.49 37.59 -9.03
C LEU A 76 -33.80 38.86 -9.84
N LYS A 77 -33.20 39.01 -11.04
CA LYS A 77 -33.30 40.23 -11.86
C LYS A 77 -34.43 40.20 -12.89
N ASN A 78 -35.16 39.09 -13.03
CA ASN A 78 -36.27 38.90 -14.00
C ASN A 78 -35.94 39.49 -15.39
N CYS A 79 -34.68 39.34 -15.84
CA CYS A 79 -34.19 39.92 -17.08
C CYS A 79 -34.27 38.88 -18.19
N SER A 80 -34.99 39.20 -19.26
CA SER A 80 -35.09 38.41 -20.49
C SER A 80 -33.82 38.43 -21.37
N HIS A 81 -32.71 38.95 -20.86
CA HIS A 81 -31.45 39.01 -21.58
C HIS A 81 -30.42 38.09 -20.93
N CYS A 82 -30.29 36.90 -21.51
CA CYS A 82 -29.29 35.91 -21.14
C CYS A 82 -27.90 36.40 -21.58
N GLU A 83 -27.16 37.10 -20.71
CA GLU A 83 -25.71 37.11 -20.84
C GLU A 83 -25.22 35.71 -20.44
N ASP A 84 -24.84 34.92 -21.44
CA ASP A 84 -24.26 33.60 -21.22
C ASP A 84 -23.01 33.75 -20.35
N PHE A 85 -23.00 33.04 -19.22
CA PHE A 85 -21.84 32.98 -18.35
C PHE A 85 -20.63 32.53 -19.18
N ASN A 86 -19.56 33.31 -19.21
CA ASN A 86 -18.37 33.01 -20.00
C ASN A 86 -17.67 31.75 -19.46
N HIS A 87 -18.12 30.57 -19.90
CA HIS A 87 -17.57 29.24 -19.56
C HIS A 87 -16.21 28.97 -20.20
N SER A 88 -15.78 29.79 -21.16
CA SER A 88 -14.56 29.59 -21.95
C SER A 88 -13.25 29.56 -21.14
N PRO A 89 -12.96 30.48 -20.19
CA PRO A 89 -11.74 30.43 -19.39
C PRO A 89 -11.69 29.27 -18.40
N TYR A 90 -12.79 28.97 -17.68
CA TYR A 90 -12.83 27.91 -16.68
C TYR A 90 -12.69 26.52 -17.30
N SER A 91 -13.36 26.27 -18.44
CA SER A 91 -13.27 24.97 -19.13
C SER A 91 -11.87 24.68 -19.66
N LYS A 92 -11.14 25.72 -20.16
CA LYS A 92 -9.75 25.58 -20.59
C LYS A 92 -8.81 25.22 -19.44
N VAL A 93 -8.91 25.92 -18.31
CA VAL A 93 -8.07 25.63 -17.12
C VAL A 93 -8.33 24.23 -16.60
N PHE A 94 -9.61 23.83 -16.49
CA PHE A 94 -9.99 22.49 -16.08
C PHE A 94 -9.46 21.41 -17.03
N SER A 95 -9.60 21.62 -18.35
CA SER A 95 -9.08 20.68 -19.35
C SER A 95 -7.55 20.50 -19.25
N ILE A 96 -6.79 21.59 -19.10
CA ILE A 96 -5.33 21.53 -18.92
C ILE A 96 -4.95 20.78 -17.64
N LEU A 97 -5.64 21.06 -16.52
CA LEU A 97 -5.39 20.38 -15.25
C LEU A 97 -5.70 18.88 -15.34
N CYS A 98 -6.79 18.50 -16.00
CA CYS A 98 -7.14 17.10 -16.24
C CYS A 98 -6.09 16.39 -17.11
N CYS A 99 -5.66 17.00 -18.21
CA CYS A 99 -4.59 16.46 -19.05
C CYS A 99 -3.28 16.28 -18.25
N LEU A 100 -2.89 17.29 -17.44
CA LEU A 100 -1.72 17.21 -16.57
C LEU A 100 -1.87 16.09 -15.53
N GLY A 101 -3.04 15.94 -14.92
CA GLY A 101 -3.35 14.88 -13.97
C GLY A 101 -3.19 13.49 -14.57
N ILE A 102 -3.71 13.27 -15.78
CA ILE A 102 -3.57 11.99 -16.51
C ILE A 102 -2.09 11.70 -16.81
N VAL A 103 -1.34 12.68 -17.32
CA VAL A 103 0.10 12.51 -17.61
C VAL A 103 0.88 12.19 -16.35
N LEU A 104 0.65 12.90 -15.24
CA LEU A 104 1.31 12.63 -13.97
C LEU A 104 0.93 11.27 -13.38
N CYS A 105 -0.32 10.82 -13.57
CA CYS A 105 -0.75 9.49 -13.18
C CYS A 105 0.04 8.43 -13.93
N LEU A 106 0.12 8.52 -15.27
CA LEU A 106 0.88 7.59 -16.11
C LEU A 106 2.37 7.57 -15.75
N VAL A 107 3.00 8.74 -15.61
CA VAL A 107 4.41 8.85 -15.22
C VAL A 107 4.66 8.19 -13.87
N THR A 108 3.75 8.37 -12.91
CA THR A 108 3.87 7.80 -11.57
C THR A 108 3.69 6.29 -11.59
N SER A 109 2.70 5.76 -12.31
CA SER A 109 2.51 4.30 -12.45
C SER A 109 3.73 3.62 -13.06
N ILE A 110 4.27 4.18 -14.16
CA ILE A 110 5.48 3.65 -14.80
C ILE A 110 6.68 3.75 -13.84
N ALA A 111 6.84 4.86 -13.10
CA ALA A 111 7.93 5.02 -12.16
C ALA A 111 7.87 4.02 -11.00
N VAL A 112 6.68 3.70 -10.49
CA VAL A 112 6.47 2.70 -9.43
C VAL A 112 6.82 1.30 -9.91
N GLU A 113 6.28 0.88 -11.06
CA GLU A 113 6.59 -0.43 -11.66
C GLU A 113 8.08 -0.59 -11.97
N TRP A 114 8.68 0.43 -12.59
CA TRP A 114 10.11 0.44 -12.90
C TRP A 114 10.98 0.33 -11.63
N THR A 115 10.57 1.02 -10.57
CA THR A 115 11.27 0.96 -9.28
C THR A 115 11.10 -0.41 -8.63
N GLY A 116 9.91 -1.00 -8.66
CA GLY A 116 9.64 -2.37 -8.19
C GLY A 116 10.56 -3.38 -8.86
N LEU A 117 10.53 -3.42 -10.20
CA LEU A 117 11.39 -4.31 -10.99
C LEU A 117 12.88 -4.13 -10.69
N LYS A 118 13.33 -2.88 -10.53
CA LYS A 118 14.73 -2.57 -10.20
C LYS A 118 15.10 -3.09 -8.80
N VAL A 119 14.23 -2.92 -7.81
CA VAL A 119 14.44 -3.40 -6.44
C VAL A 119 14.48 -4.92 -6.42
N THR A 120 13.51 -5.58 -7.02
CA THR A 120 13.41 -7.04 -7.11
C THR A 120 14.65 -7.63 -7.76
N LYS A 121 15.08 -7.08 -8.92
CA LYS A 121 16.29 -7.54 -9.61
C LYS A 121 17.55 -7.40 -8.73
N LYS A 122 17.72 -6.27 -8.05
CA LYS A 122 18.85 -6.07 -7.14
C LYS A 122 18.82 -7.01 -5.94
N LEU A 123 17.65 -7.19 -5.34
CA LEU A 123 17.49 -8.06 -4.17
C LEU A 123 17.73 -9.52 -4.54
N HIS A 124 17.18 -9.96 -5.68
CA HIS A 124 17.37 -11.30 -6.22
C HIS A 124 18.84 -11.57 -6.53
N SER A 125 19.54 -10.67 -7.24
CA SER A 125 20.98 -10.84 -7.52
C SER A 125 21.82 -10.84 -6.24
N ALA A 126 21.49 -10.00 -5.26
CA ALA A 126 22.20 -9.98 -3.98
C ALA A 126 21.98 -11.27 -3.18
N LEU A 127 20.74 -11.79 -3.16
CA LEU A 127 20.39 -13.04 -2.50
C LEU A 127 21.09 -14.23 -3.17
N LEU A 128 21.05 -14.30 -4.51
CA LEU A 128 21.72 -15.32 -5.31
C LEU A 128 23.23 -15.34 -5.05
N ASN A 129 23.88 -14.19 -5.09
CA ASN A 129 25.31 -14.09 -4.83
C ASN A 129 25.65 -14.56 -3.41
N LYS A 130 24.83 -14.21 -2.41
CA LYS A 130 25.05 -14.67 -1.03
C LYS A 130 24.89 -16.17 -0.85
N ILE A 131 23.98 -16.80 -1.59
CA ILE A 131 23.72 -18.24 -1.50
C ILE A 131 24.80 -19.04 -2.22
N ILE A 132 25.28 -18.59 -3.39
CA ILE A 132 26.38 -19.25 -4.10
C ILE A 132 27.67 -19.26 -3.27
N LEU A 133 27.92 -18.21 -2.47
CA LEU A 133 29.07 -18.12 -1.56
C LEU A 133 28.83 -18.79 -0.20
N ALA A 134 27.66 -19.40 0.05
CA ALA A 134 27.38 -20.03 1.32
C ALA A 134 28.13 -21.37 1.48
N PRO A 135 28.60 -21.71 2.70
CA PRO A 135 29.27 -22.98 2.96
C PRO A 135 28.29 -24.16 2.81
N MET A 136 28.79 -25.35 2.44
CA MET A 136 27.97 -26.57 2.27
C MET A 136 27.11 -26.88 3.51
N ARG A 137 27.65 -26.62 4.71
CA ARG A 137 26.93 -26.77 5.98
C ARG A 137 25.59 -26.01 6.02
N PHE A 138 25.46 -24.88 5.34
CA PHE A 138 24.19 -24.14 5.25
C PHE A 138 23.13 -24.92 4.48
N PHE A 139 23.52 -25.63 3.42
CA PHE A 139 22.62 -26.45 2.60
C PHE A 139 22.26 -27.78 3.25
N GLU A 140 23.10 -28.28 4.16
CA GLU A 140 22.80 -29.47 4.96
C GLU A 140 21.82 -29.16 6.09
N THR A 141 21.91 -27.98 6.72
CA THR A 141 21.02 -27.59 7.83
C THR A 141 19.71 -26.96 7.38
N THR A 142 19.64 -26.40 6.16
CA THR A 142 18.48 -25.65 5.69
C THR A 142 17.78 -26.43 4.58
N PRO A 143 16.49 -26.79 4.71
CA PRO A 143 15.80 -27.55 3.69
C PRO A 143 15.74 -26.77 2.38
N LEU A 144 16.05 -27.43 1.27
CA LEU A 144 16.09 -26.82 -0.06
C LEU A 144 14.76 -26.12 -0.43
N GLY A 145 13.64 -26.67 0.05
CA GLY A 145 12.30 -26.09 -0.13
C GLY A 145 12.15 -24.70 0.49
N SER A 146 12.76 -24.43 1.65
CA SER A 146 12.72 -23.10 2.28
C SER A 146 13.51 -22.07 1.48
N ILE A 147 14.64 -22.47 0.90
CA ILE A 147 15.44 -21.62 0.01
C ILE A 147 14.63 -21.28 -1.25
N LEU A 148 13.99 -22.28 -1.86
CA LEU A 148 13.15 -22.09 -3.05
C LEU A 148 11.94 -21.21 -2.75
N ASN A 149 11.29 -21.39 -1.60
CA ASN A 149 10.17 -20.57 -1.17
C ASN A 149 10.56 -19.09 -1.02
N ARG A 150 11.76 -18.80 -0.50
CA ARG A 150 12.28 -17.42 -0.42
C ARG A 150 12.59 -16.81 -1.79
N PHE A 151 13.05 -17.60 -2.76
CA PHE A 151 13.28 -17.11 -4.11
C PHE A 151 11.99 -16.92 -4.92
N SER A 152 10.99 -17.76 -4.66
CA SER A 152 9.71 -17.75 -5.37
C SER A 152 8.68 -16.85 -4.65
N ALA A 153 8.12 -17.33 -3.53
CA ALA A 153 7.00 -16.67 -2.85
C ALA A 153 7.39 -15.32 -2.23
N ASP A 154 8.51 -15.24 -1.50
CA ASP A 154 8.93 -13.97 -0.88
C ASP A 154 9.31 -12.93 -1.95
N CYS A 155 10.02 -13.34 -3.01
CA CYS A 155 10.40 -12.42 -4.09
C CYS A 155 9.18 -11.94 -4.88
N ASN A 156 8.21 -12.83 -5.14
CA ASN A 156 6.95 -12.47 -5.78
C ASN A 156 6.13 -11.49 -4.93
N THR A 157 6.07 -11.73 -3.61
CA THR A 157 5.40 -10.82 -2.66
C THR A 157 6.05 -9.44 -2.66
N ILE A 158 7.39 -9.38 -2.68
CA ILE A 158 8.14 -8.13 -2.72
C ILE A 158 7.91 -7.38 -4.04
N ASP A 159 7.79 -8.09 -5.16
CA ASP A 159 7.62 -7.49 -6.48
C ASP A 159 6.20 -6.97 -6.72
N GLN A 160 5.18 -7.75 -6.38
CA GLN A 160 3.79 -7.44 -6.71
C GLN A 160 3.06 -6.70 -5.59
N HIS A 161 3.18 -7.16 -4.35
CA HIS A 161 2.35 -6.66 -3.25
C HIS A 161 2.93 -5.40 -2.60
N ILE A 162 4.25 -5.29 -2.44
CA ILE A 162 4.85 -4.14 -1.74
C ILE A 162 4.61 -2.82 -2.49
N PRO A 163 4.87 -2.70 -3.82
CA PRO A 163 4.64 -1.44 -4.53
C PRO A 163 3.18 -1.01 -4.50
N ALA A 164 2.25 -1.93 -4.75
CA ALA A 164 0.82 -1.65 -4.72
C ALA A 164 0.33 -1.23 -3.32
N THR A 165 0.80 -1.90 -2.28
CA THR A 165 0.45 -1.55 -0.89
C THR A 165 1.03 -0.19 -0.50
N LEU A 166 2.27 0.10 -0.90
CA LEU A 166 2.91 1.40 -0.65
C LEU A 166 2.17 2.53 -1.36
N GLU A 167 1.76 2.32 -2.60
CA GLU A 167 0.95 3.28 -3.36
C GLU A 167 -0.39 3.53 -2.66
N CYS A 168 -1.12 2.48 -2.31
CA CYS A 168 -2.41 2.59 -1.62
C CYS A 168 -2.29 3.30 -0.26
N LEU A 169 -1.24 2.98 0.51
CA LEU A 169 -0.92 3.64 1.77
C LEU A 169 -0.62 5.12 1.56
N SER A 170 0.24 5.46 0.59
CA SER A 170 0.60 6.84 0.28
C SER A 170 -0.63 7.65 -0.16
N ARG A 171 -1.48 7.08 -1.02
CA ARG A 171 -2.73 7.69 -1.45
C ARG A 171 -3.68 7.95 -0.29
N SER A 172 -3.91 6.96 0.55
CA SER A 172 -4.85 7.05 1.67
C SER A 172 -4.37 8.04 2.73
N THR A 173 -3.07 8.04 3.04
CA THR A 173 -2.47 8.98 4.00
C THR A 173 -2.49 10.42 3.47
N LEU A 174 -2.14 10.64 2.20
CA LEU A 174 -2.17 11.97 1.59
C LEU A 174 -3.60 12.52 1.52
N LEU A 175 -4.59 11.69 1.15
CA LEU A 175 -6.00 12.10 1.14
C LEU A 175 -6.51 12.47 2.53
N CYS A 176 -6.16 11.68 3.55
CA CYS A 176 -6.52 11.97 4.92
C CYS A 176 -5.89 13.29 5.40
N VAL A 177 -4.59 13.46 5.17
CA VAL A 177 -3.87 14.70 5.54
C VAL A 177 -4.42 15.91 4.79
N SER A 178 -4.71 15.78 3.48
CA SER A 178 -5.29 16.88 2.70
C SER A 178 -6.68 17.26 3.18
N ALA A 179 -7.53 16.28 3.51
CA ALA A 179 -8.86 16.55 4.04
C ALA A 179 -8.79 17.29 5.38
N LEU A 180 -7.93 16.83 6.31
CA LEU A 180 -7.71 17.50 7.59
C LEU A 180 -7.12 18.92 7.41
N ALA A 181 -6.22 19.11 6.44
CA ALA A 181 -5.67 20.42 6.12
C ALA A 181 -6.74 21.39 5.59
N VAL A 182 -7.61 20.94 4.67
CA VAL A 182 -8.70 21.77 4.13
C VAL A 182 -9.70 22.14 5.23
N ILE A 183 -10.10 21.19 6.09
CA ILE A 183 -11.03 21.46 7.18
C ILE A 183 -10.43 22.45 8.19
N SER A 184 -9.16 22.27 8.56
CA SER A 184 -8.49 23.19 9.49
C SER A 184 -8.27 24.58 8.91
N TYR A 185 -8.08 24.70 7.60
CA TYR A 185 -8.02 25.99 6.91
C TYR A 185 -9.37 26.73 6.94
N VAL A 186 -10.48 26.03 6.70
CA VAL A 186 -11.83 26.64 6.70
C VAL A 186 -12.30 26.98 8.12
N THR A 187 -12.05 26.08 9.08
CA THR A 187 -12.54 26.22 10.46
C THR A 187 -11.40 26.00 11.46
N PRO A 188 -10.58 27.01 11.81
CA PRO A 188 -9.42 26.83 12.68
C PRO A 188 -9.79 26.37 14.10
N MET A 189 -10.97 26.72 14.60
CA MET A 189 -11.51 26.25 15.89
C MET A 189 -11.69 24.73 15.94
N PHE A 190 -11.88 24.06 14.80
CA PHE A 190 -12.00 22.61 14.72
C PHE A 190 -10.73 21.88 15.19
N LEU A 191 -9.57 22.55 15.15
CA LEU A 191 -8.29 21.95 15.52
C LEU A 191 -8.24 21.53 16.99
N ILE A 192 -8.94 22.25 17.88
CA ILE A 192 -9.06 21.89 19.30
C ILE A 192 -9.82 20.55 19.46
N ALA A 193 -10.89 20.34 18.69
CA ALA A 193 -11.67 19.10 18.70
C ALA A 193 -10.94 17.95 17.97
N LEU A 194 -10.07 18.28 17.00
CA LEU A 194 -9.28 17.30 16.27
C LEU A 194 -8.26 16.57 17.16
N VAL A 195 -7.66 17.26 18.13
CA VAL A 195 -6.65 16.67 19.03
C VAL A 195 -7.16 15.44 19.81
N PRO A 196 -8.26 15.52 20.60
CA PRO A 196 -8.77 14.35 21.31
C PRO A 196 -9.26 13.25 20.35
N LEU A 197 -9.82 13.62 19.20
CA LEU A 197 -10.27 12.68 18.19
C LEU A 197 -9.09 11.92 17.56
N ALA A 198 -7.99 12.61 17.25
CA ALA A 198 -6.76 12.00 16.74
C ALA A 198 -6.13 11.04 17.75
N ILE A 199 -6.12 11.39 19.05
CA ILE A 199 -5.66 10.51 20.13
C ILE A 199 -6.52 9.24 20.16
N MET A 200 -7.85 9.36 20.11
CA MET A 200 -8.75 8.22 20.09
C MET A 200 -8.54 7.34 18.85
N CYS A 201 -8.46 7.95 17.66
CA CYS A 201 -8.16 7.22 16.41
C CYS A 201 -6.81 6.50 16.47
N TYR A 202 -5.79 7.11 17.08
CA TYR A 202 -4.48 6.48 17.26
C TYR A 202 -4.57 5.25 18.17
N PHE A 203 -5.32 5.31 19.28
CA PHE A 203 -5.56 4.15 20.12
C PHE A 203 -6.29 3.04 19.36
N ILE A 204 -7.39 3.36 18.67
CA ILE A 204 -8.14 2.40 17.86
C ILE A 204 -7.23 1.75 16.81
N GLN A 205 -6.44 2.54 16.07
CA GLN A 205 -5.51 2.03 15.07
C GLN A 205 -4.46 1.11 15.70
N LYS A 206 -3.95 1.44 16.89
CA LYS A 206 -2.98 0.61 17.61
C LYS A 206 -3.58 -0.74 18.01
N TYR A 207 -4.77 -0.74 18.61
CA TYR A 207 -5.45 -1.98 19.00
C TYR A 207 -5.82 -2.84 17.79
N PHE A 208 -6.41 -2.22 16.76
CA PHE A 208 -6.76 -2.92 15.52
C PHE A 208 -5.54 -3.54 14.85
N ARG A 209 -4.40 -2.84 14.81
CA ARG A 209 -3.17 -3.36 14.21
C ARG A 209 -2.63 -4.60 14.92
N VAL A 210 -2.71 -4.64 16.25
CA VAL A 210 -2.29 -5.82 17.03
C VAL A 210 -3.26 -6.96 16.77
N ALA A 211 -4.57 -6.74 16.92
CA ALA A 211 -5.58 -7.76 16.71
C ALA A 211 -5.58 -8.33 15.27
N SER A 212 -5.51 -7.46 14.25
CA SER A 212 -5.47 -7.88 12.85
C SER A 212 -4.24 -8.72 12.52
N ARG A 213 -3.08 -8.39 13.11
CA ARG A 213 -1.86 -9.17 12.93
C ARG A 213 -1.98 -10.55 13.56
N ASP A 214 -2.46 -10.61 14.80
CA ASP A 214 -2.58 -11.86 15.53
C ASP A 214 -3.64 -12.77 14.87
N LEU A 215 -4.71 -12.19 14.31
CA LEU A 215 -5.69 -12.90 13.48
C LEU A 215 -5.11 -13.40 12.15
N GLN A 216 -4.31 -12.59 11.45
CA GLN A 216 -3.66 -13.02 10.20
C GLN A 216 -2.71 -14.20 10.46
N GLN A 217 -1.97 -14.14 11.57
CA GLN A 217 -1.09 -15.23 11.97
C GLN A 217 -1.87 -16.51 12.29
N LEU A 218 -3.03 -16.39 12.94
CA LEU A 218 -3.91 -17.51 13.21
C LEU A 218 -4.47 -18.12 11.93
N ASP A 219 -4.89 -17.30 10.97
CA ASP A 219 -5.36 -17.76 9.65
C ASP A 219 -4.27 -18.53 8.90
N ASP A 220 -3.07 -17.94 8.79
CA ASP A 220 -1.91 -18.58 8.14
C ASP A 220 -1.54 -19.92 8.82
N SER A 221 -1.59 -19.98 10.16
CA SER A 221 -1.23 -21.19 10.93
C SER A 221 -2.31 -22.28 10.84
N THR A 222 -3.57 -21.91 10.63
CA THR A 222 -4.68 -22.88 10.51
C THR A 222 -4.77 -23.46 9.10
N GLN A 223 -4.40 -22.69 8.07
CA GLN A 223 -4.44 -23.15 6.67
C GLN A 223 -3.35 -24.19 6.36
N LEU A 224 -2.16 -24.08 6.98
CA LEU A 224 -1.04 -25.00 6.70
C LEU A 224 -1.36 -26.48 7.05
N PRO A 225 -1.81 -26.81 8.28
CA PRO A 225 -2.12 -28.19 8.66
C PRO A 225 -3.24 -28.79 7.80
N LEU A 226 -4.23 -27.98 7.44
CA LEU A 226 -5.36 -28.41 6.62
C LEU A 226 -4.90 -28.82 5.21
N LEU A 227 -4.03 -28.01 4.58
CA LEU A 227 -3.39 -28.38 3.31
C LEU A 227 -2.51 -29.62 3.44
N SER A 228 -1.77 -29.76 4.53
CA SER A 228 -0.94 -30.94 4.81
C SER A 228 -1.78 -32.22 4.91
N HIS A 229 -2.86 -32.19 5.70
CA HIS A 229 -3.79 -33.31 5.85
C HIS A 229 -4.43 -33.72 4.52
N PHE A 230 -4.83 -32.75 3.67
CA PHE A 230 -5.34 -33.06 2.34
C PHE A 230 -4.28 -33.73 1.46
N SER A 231 -3.03 -33.25 1.50
CA SER A 231 -1.92 -33.86 0.75
C SER A 231 -1.70 -35.31 1.18
N GLU A 232 -1.62 -35.55 2.49
CA GLU A 232 -1.39 -36.88 3.06
C GLU A 232 -2.56 -37.84 2.78
N THR A 233 -3.80 -37.35 2.84
CA THR A 233 -4.99 -38.15 2.51
C THR A 233 -4.99 -38.55 1.03
N VAL A 234 -4.59 -37.65 0.13
CA VAL A 234 -4.52 -37.94 -1.31
C VAL A 234 -3.43 -38.97 -1.61
N GLU A 235 -2.28 -38.88 -0.94
CA GLU A 235 -1.18 -39.83 -1.10
C GLU A 235 -1.49 -41.19 -0.49
N GLY A 236 -2.15 -41.22 0.68
CA GLY A 236 -2.60 -42.41 1.39
C GLY A 236 -3.94 -42.99 0.90
N LEU A 237 -4.55 -42.43 -0.15
CA LEU A 237 -5.93 -42.73 -0.55
C LEU A 237 -6.17 -44.23 -0.82
N THR A 238 -5.19 -44.92 -1.43
CA THR A 238 -5.30 -46.35 -1.73
C THR A 238 -5.33 -47.19 -0.46
N THR A 239 -4.55 -46.82 0.55
CA THR A 239 -4.49 -47.51 1.84
C THR A 239 -5.75 -47.23 2.65
N ILE A 240 -6.18 -45.96 2.72
CA ILE A 240 -7.41 -45.57 3.43
C ILE A 240 -8.63 -46.27 2.84
N ARG A 241 -8.68 -46.49 1.51
CA ARG A 241 -9.79 -47.22 0.87
C ARG A 241 -9.70 -48.74 1.00
N ALA A 242 -8.53 -49.27 1.36
CA ALA A 242 -8.32 -50.71 1.47
C ALA A 242 -8.69 -51.27 2.85
N PHE A 243 -8.67 -50.43 3.89
CA PHE A 243 -9.13 -50.73 5.24
C PHE A 243 -10.57 -50.27 5.46
#